data_AF-A0A9P7DWH1-F1
#
_entry.id   AF-A0A9P7DWH1-F1
#
_cell.length_a   1.000
_cell.length_b   1.000
_cell.length_c   1.000
_cell.angle_alpha   90.00
_cell.angle_beta   90.00
_cell.angle_gamma   90.00
#
_symmetry.space_group_name_H-M   'P 1'
#
loop_
_entity.id
_entity.type
_entity.pdbx_description
1 polymer ?
#
loop_
_entity_poly.entity_id
_entity_poly.type
_entity_poly.pdbx_seq_one_letter_code
_entity_poly.pdbx_strand_id
1 'polypeptide(L)'
;MNSLDDSDVLQLGRVLWSLNYANVAVTSFWAYDYFLTLADEVAFLTQSRWKWAKLLYIGCRYLTCGYLSSVMLVALQPRMSIETCHRLYYINTYTGCVIMACAEGIFLTRACAIWELRRRVIAMLVISLGLLYLVAIHVVLSISRSAAPEITKSPIPVTSCFETGDGSTIIIIYVILAGMEIQIWIFMLYKAIASYWREGTHNRLLGQLVLHNTIFMTCGLISSLAVILTTALFKEYYGFMIVKFVRIWQVTIHAFLVTRMSRGLWKVDQQRASLESLHTFSPEALTQV
;
A
#
# COMPACT_ATOMS: atom_id res chain seq x y z
N MET A 1 -22.77 -33.83 -2.15
CA MET A 1 -21.81 -33.67 -3.26
C MET A 1 -22.63 -33.17 -4.43
N ASN A 2 -22.89 -31.86 -4.45
CA ASN A 2 -23.84 -31.24 -5.38
C ASN A 2 -23.20 -31.13 -6.75
N SER A 3 -23.89 -31.59 -7.78
CA SER A 3 -23.57 -31.33 -9.17
C SER A 3 -23.49 -29.81 -9.38
N LEU A 4 -22.27 -29.28 -9.49
CA LEU A 4 -22.05 -27.96 -10.09
C LEU A 4 -22.67 -28.01 -11.48
N ASP A 5 -23.67 -27.17 -11.73
CA ASP A 5 -24.33 -27.08 -13.02
C ASP A 5 -23.30 -26.59 -14.06
N ASP A 6 -23.35 -27.09 -15.30
CA ASP A 6 -22.40 -26.70 -16.35
C ASP A 6 -22.40 -25.18 -16.59
N SER A 7 -23.54 -24.52 -16.28
CA SER A 7 -23.70 -23.07 -16.34
C SER A 7 -22.84 -22.33 -15.30
N ASP A 8 -22.72 -22.86 -14.08
CA ASP A 8 -21.90 -22.29 -12.99
C ASP A 8 -20.41 -22.39 -13.33
N VAL A 9 -19.99 -23.53 -13.90
CA VAL A 9 -18.60 -23.75 -14.32
C VAL A 9 -18.21 -22.75 -15.43
N LEU A 10 -19.09 -22.52 -16.40
CA LEU A 10 -18.85 -21.56 -17.48
C LEU A 10 -18.76 -20.12 -16.96
N GLN A 11 -19.64 -19.72 -16.05
CA GLN A 11 -19.62 -18.38 -15.44
C GLN A 11 -18.36 -18.17 -14.60
N LEU A 12 -17.99 -19.17 -13.78
CA LEU A 12 -16.75 -19.17 -13.02
C LEU A 12 -15.55 -18.95 -13.93
N GLY A 13 -15.44 -19.72 -15.00
CA GLY A 13 -14.36 -19.60 -15.98
C GLY A 13 -14.25 -18.18 -16.55
N ARG A 14 -15.37 -17.56 -16.92
CA ARG A 14 -15.40 -16.17 -17.43
C ARG A 14 -14.88 -15.16 -16.41
N VAL A 15 -15.31 -15.27 -15.15
CA VAL A 15 -14.87 -14.37 -14.08
C VAL A 15 -13.36 -14.53 -13.85
N LEU A 16 -12.84 -15.76 -13.79
CA LEU A 16 -11.41 -16.01 -13.63
C LEU A 16 -10.58 -15.41 -14.77
N TRP A 17 -11.02 -15.58 -16.02
CA TRP A 17 -10.36 -14.99 -17.18
C TRP A 17 -10.27 -13.47 -17.05
N SER A 18 -11.40 -12.80 -16.79
CA SER A 18 -11.46 -11.34 -16.63
C SER A 18 -10.52 -10.85 -15.53
N LEU A 19 -10.48 -11.54 -14.39
CA LEU A 19 -9.59 -11.19 -13.27
C LEU A 19 -8.12 -11.42 -13.60
N ASN A 20 -7.77 -12.49 -14.31
CA ASN A 20 -6.41 -12.73 -14.77
C ASN A 20 -5.94 -11.64 -15.74
N TYR A 21 -6.75 -11.27 -16.73
CA TYR A 21 -6.43 -10.16 -17.64
C TYR A 21 -6.22 -8.85 -16.89
N ALA A 22 -7.11 -8.54 -15.93
CA ALA A 22 -6.99 -7.34 -15.13
C ALA A 22 -5.73 -7.36 -14.24
N ASN A 23 -5.37 -8.50 -13.65
CA ASN A 23 -4.12 -8.67 -12.89
C ASN A 23 -2.87 -8.47 -13.76
N VAL A 24 -2.88 -8.97 -14.99
CA VAL A 24 -1.80 -8.75 -15.97
C VAL A 24 -1.71 -7.27 -16.33
N ALA A 25 -2.84 -6.60 -16.54
CA ALA A 25 -2.87 -5.16 -16.84
C ALA A 25 -2.28 -4.33 -15.70
N VAL A 26 -2.65 -4.63 -14.44
CA VAL A 26 -2.06 -3.97 -13.24
C VAL A 26 -0.57 -4.17 -13.18
N THR A 27 -0.13 -5.41 -13.31
CA THR A 27 1.29 -5.76 -13.19
C THR A 27 2.10 -5.09 -14.29
N SER A 28 1.55 -5.02 -15.50
CA SER A 28 2.17 -4.33 -16.63
C SER A 28 2.25 -2.82 -16.41
N PHE A 29 1.17 -2.20 -15.90
CA PHE A 29 1.18 -0.78 -15.56
C PHE A 29 2.18 -0.45 -14.45
N TRP A 30 2.26 -1.28 -13.43
CA TRP A 30 3.24 -1.16 -12.35
C TRP A 30 4.67 -1.32 -12.89
N ALA A 31 4.93 -2.32 -13.74
CA ALA A 31 6.23 -2.53 -14.36
C ALA A 31 6.63 -1.37 -15.28
N TYR A 32 5.68 -0.81 -16.01
CA TYR A 32 5.91 0.37 -16.85
C TYR A 32 6.32 1.59 -16.01
N ASP A 33 5.60 1.91 -14.92
CA ASP A 33 6.03 2.96 -13.99
C ASP A 33 7.38 2.62 -13.35
N TYR A 34 7.65 1.35 -13.07
CA TYR A 34 8.93 0.89 -12.54
C TYR A 34 10.09 1.30 -13.43
N PHE A 35 10.06 0.94 -14.71
CA PHE A 35 11.14 1.26 -15.64
C PHE A 35 11.27 2.76 -15.89
N LEU A 36 10.16 3.49 -16.03
CA LEU A 36 10.20 4.94 -16.25
C LEU A 36 10.85 5.71 -15.11
N THR A 37 10.74 5.20 -13.88
CA THR A 37 11.14 5.94 -12.69
C THR A 37 12.40 5.40 -12.04
N LEU A 38 13.06 4.42 -12.69
CA LEU A 38 14.28 3.78 -12.20
C LEU A 38 15.46 4.77 -12.13
N ALA A 39 15.62 5.64 -13.13
CA ALA A 39 16.71 6.63 -13.14
C ALA A 39 16.57 7.62 -11.97
N ASP A 40 15.37 8.14 -11.75
CA ASP A 40 15.04 9.00 -10.60
C ASP A 40 15.24 8.26 -9.26
N GLU A 41 14.92 6.97 -9.22
CA GLU A 41 15.07 6.13 -8.03
C GLU A 41 16.53 5.92 -7.66
N VAL A 42 17.41 5.63 -8.63
CA VAL A 42 18.84 5.49 -8.38
C VAL A 42 19.41 6.80 -7.82
N ALA A 43 18.98 7.95 -8.36
CA ALA A 43 19.37 9.26 -7.82
C ALA A 43 18.84 9.48 -6.39
N PHE A 44 17.59 9.12 -6.11
CA PHE A 44 17.01 9.17 -4.77
C PHE A 44 17.79 8.29 -3.76
N LEU A 45 18.07 7.04 -4.12
CA LEU A 45 18.74 6.08 -3.25
C LEU A 45 20.18 6.47 -2.97
N THR A 46 20.88 7.05 -3.95
CA THR A 46 22.27 7.50 -3.78
C THR A 46 22.36 8.81 -2.99
N GLN A 47 21.51 9.80 -3.27
CA GLN A 47 21.67 11.17 -2.77
C GLN A 47 20.85 11.47 -1.50
N SER A 48 19.80 10.71 -1.19
CA SER A 48 18.96 11.03 -0.02
C SER A 48 19.71 10.81 1.31
N ARG A 49 19.45 11.62 2.32
CA ARG A 49 20.09 11.52 3.65
C ARG A 49 19.28 10.68 4.67
N TRP A 50 18.06 10.28 4.32
CA TRP A 50 17.09 9.72 5.26
C TRP A 50 17.18 8.19 5.35
N LYS A 51 18.04 7.68 6.24
CA LYS A 51 18.31 6.22 6.36
C LYS A 51 17.05 5.36 6.58
N TRP A 52 16.14 5.78 7.46
CA TRP A 52 14.91 5.04 7.77
C TRP A 52 13.86 5.11 6.66
N ALA A 53 13.62 6.29 6.10
CA ALA A 53 12.66 6.47 5.01
C ALA A 53 13.10 5.71 3.74
N LYS A 54 14.42 5.64 3.47
CA LYS A 54 14.98 4.80 2.41
C LYS A 54 14.68 3.33 2.62
N LEU A 55 14.90 2.80 3.83
CA LEU A 55 14.65 1.39 4.12
C LEU A 55 13.18 1.03 3.90
N LEU A 56 12.26 1.85 4.41
CA LEU A 56 10.81 1.66 4.19
C LEU A 56 10.45 1.76 2.70
N TYR A 57 11.06 2.69 1.97
CA TYR A 57 10.85 2.87 0.54
C TYR A 57 11.29 1.63 -0.26
N ILE A 58 12.50 1.14 0.00
CA ILE A 58 13.04 -0.08 -0.62
C ILE A 58 12.13 -1.27 -0.28
N GLY A 59 11.73 -1.40 1.00
CA GLY A 59 10.79 -2.42 1.44
C GLY A 59 9.51 -2.41 0.61
N CYS A 60 8.79 -1.28 0.54
CA CYS A 60 7.59 -1.18 -0.29
C CYS A 60 7.88 -1.53 -1.76
N ARG A 61 8.89 -0.93 -2.38
CA ARG A 61 9.10 -1.05 -3.83
C ARG A 61 9.49 -2.46 -4.27
N TYR A 62 10.51 -3.04 -3.64
CA TYR A 62 11.06 -4.33 -4.06
C TYR A 62 10.19 -5.50 -3.60
N LEU A 63 9.55 -5.40 -2.42
CA LEU A 63 8.60 -6.43 -2.00
C LEU A 63 7.35 -6.43 -2.89
N THR A 64 6.88 -5.27 -3.38
CA THR A 64 5.77 -5.23 -4.36
C THR A 64 6.14 -5.95 -5.67
N CYS A 65 7.40 -5.85 -6.11
CA CYS A 65 7.87 -6.61 -7.29
C CYS A 65 7.73 -8.12 -7.07
N GLY A 66 8.22 -8.63 -5.94
CA GLY A 66 8.10 -10.03 -5.56
C GLY A 66 6.63 -10.48 -5.42
N TYR A 67 5.81 -9.66 -4.75
CA TYR A 67 4.38 -9.89 -4.54
C TYR A 67 3.59 -9.99 -5.86
N LEU A 68 3.81 -9.07 -6.80
CA LEU A 68 3.14 -9.13 -8.09
C LEU A 68 3.62 -10.33 -8.92
N SER A 69 4.90 -10.65 -8.86
CA SER A 69 5.47 -11.80 -9.57
C SER A 69 4.89 -13.13 -9.08
N SER A 70 4.73 -13.31 -7.77
CA SER A 70 4.10 -14.51 -7.20
C SER A 70 2.60 -14.57 -7.50
N VAL A 71 1.89 -13.43 -7.53
CA VAL A 71 0.50 -13.37 -7.99
C VAL A 71 0.39 -13.79 -9.47
N MET A 72 1.28 -13.30 -10.34
CA MET A 72 1.32 -13.69 -11.75
C MET A 72 1.63 -15.18 -11.92
N LEU A 73 2.53 -15.73 -11.10
CA LEU A 73 2.86 -17.15 -11.13
C LEU A 73 1.62 -18.02 -10.89
N VAL A 74 0.79 -17.66 -9.89
CA VAL A 74 -0.48 -18.37 -9.59
C VAL A 74 -1.53 -18.17 -10.68
N ALA A 75 -1.56 -16.98 -11.30
CA ALA A 75 -2.51 -16.67 -12.37
C ALA A 75 -2.19 -17.40 -13.68
N LEU A 76 -0.90 -17.54 -14.03
CA LEU A 76 -0.45 -18.04 -15.33
C LEU A 76 -0.11 -19.54 -15.35
N GLN A 77 0.20 -20.14 -14.21
CA GLN A 77 0.47 -21.58 -14.13
C GLN A 77 -0.82 -22.32 -13.79
N PRO A 78 -1.33 -23.22 -14.65
CA PRO A 78 -2.59 -23.93 -14.40
C PRO A 78 -2.41 -25.28 -13.68
N ARG A 79 -1.18 -25.72 -13.39
CA ARG A 79 -0.89 -27.06 -12.84
C ARG A 79 0.03 -27.06 -11.62
N MET A 80 -0.24 -26.24 -10.62
CA MET A 80 0.48 -26.36 -9.34
C MET A 80 -0.10 -27.43 -8.41
N SER A 81 0.75 -27.95 -7.53
CA SER A 81 0.30 -28.75 -6.40
C SER A 81 -0.44 -27.89 -5.38
N ILE A 82 -1.36 -28.48 -4.62
CA ILE A 82 -2.09 -27.78 -3.53
C ILE A 82 -1.10 -27.26 -2.49
N GLU A 83 -0.06 -28.02 -2.18
CA GLU A 83 0.98 -27.62 -1.23
C GLU A 83 1.71 -26.35 -1.69
N THR A 84 2.07 -26.27 -2.97
CA THR A 84 2.69 -25.05 -3.54
C THR A 84 1.74 -23.86 -3.46
N CYS A 85 0.44 -24.05 -3.72
CA CYS A 85 -0.55 -22.99 -3.57
C CYS A 85 -0.68 -22.48 -2.13
N HIS A 86 -0.66 -23.38 -1.14
CA HIS A 86 -0.62 -22.99 0.28
C HIS A 86 0.61 -22.17 0.62
N ARG A 87 1.80 -22.61 0.18
CA ARG A 87 3.04 -21.86 0.41
C ARG A 87 3.00 -20.47 -0.21
N LEU A 88 2.58 -20.37 -1.48
CA LEU A 88 2.45 -19.09 -2.18
C LEU A 88 1.39 -18.19 -1.55
N TYR A 89 0.30 -18.75 -1.04
CA TYR A 89 -0.70 -18.01 -0.29
C TYR A 89 -0.09 -17.34 0.94
N TYR A 90 0.59 -18.09 1.81
CA TYR A 90 1.23 -17.53 2.99
C TYR A 90 2.29 -16.49 2.62
N ILE A 91 3.14 -16.79 1.63
CA ILE A 91 4.15 -15.85 1.14
C ILE A 91 3.49 -14.53 0.68
N ASN A 92 2.41 -14.60 -0.09
CA ASN A 92 1.69 -13.42 -0.57
C ASN A 92 1.04 -12.64 0.57
N THR A 93 0.41 -13.34 1.51
CA THR A 93 -0.22 -12.71 2.68
C THR A 93 0.82 -12.00 3.54
N TYR A 94 1.92 -12.65 3.91
CA TYR A 94 2.98 -12.03 4.70
C TYR A 94 3.67 -10.89 3.96
N THR A 95 3.99 -11.07 2.68
CA THR A 95 4.63 -10.03 1.87
C THR A 95 3.71 -8.82 1.72
N GLY A 96 2.42 -9.04 1.47
CA GLY A 96 1.41 -7.99 1.43
C GLY A 96 1.30 -7.22 2.76
N CYS A 97 1.27 -7.92 3.89
CA CYS A 97 1.27 -7.29 5.21
C CYS A 97 2.51 -6.42 5.43
N VAL A 98 3.70 -6.89 5.05
CA VAL A 98 4.94 -6.11 5.18
C VAL A 98 4.93 -4.88 4.27
N ILE A 99 4.44 -4.99 3.03
CA ILE A 99 4.29 -3.84 2.12
C ILE A 99 3.37 -2.77 2.74
N MET A 100 2.21 -3.18 3.25
CA MET A 100 1.24 -2.28 3.88
C MET A 100 1.82 -1.64 5.15
N ALA A 101 2.52 -2.41 5.97
CA ALA A 101 3.22 -1.89 7.14
C ALA A 101 4.26 -0.83 6.80
N CYS A 102 5.06 -1.07 5.76
CA CYS A 102 6.03 -0.09 5.29
C CYS A 102 5.34 1.18 4.76
N ALA A 103 4.19 1.02 4.07
CA ALA A 103 3.38 2.14 3.59
C ALA A 103 2.85 3.00 4.75
N GLU A 104 2.24 2.38 5.76
CA GLU A 104 1.77 3.03 6.98
C GLU A 104 2.91 3.72 7.73
N GLY A 105 4.08 3.08 7.81
CA GLY A 105 5.28 3.68 8.41
C GLY A 105 5.72 4.97 7.69
N ILE A 106 5.61 5.02 6.36
CA ILE A 106 5.93 6.24 5.60
C ILE A 106 4.88 7.33 5.84
N PHE A 107 3.60 6.97 5.92
CA PHE A 107 2.54 7.91 6.28
C PHE A 107 2.73 8.48 7.69
N LEU A 108 3.07 7.64 8.67
CA LEU A 108 3.35 8.04 10.04
C LEU A 108 4.58 8.95 10.14
N THR A 109 5.70 8.57 9.52
CA THR A 109 6.93 9.39 9.57
C THR A 109 6.71 10.79 9.02
N ARG A 110 5.89 10.92 7.96
CA ARG A 110 5.50 12.23 7.41
C ARG A 110 4.59 13.02 8.32
N ALA A 111 3.58 12.37 8.91
CA ALA A 111 2.74 13.00 9.92
C ALA A 111 3.56 13.54 11.09
N CYS A 112 4.55 12.78 11.56
CA CYS A 112 5.47 13.20 12.62
C CYS A 112 6.37 14.38 12.21
N ALA A 113 6.88 14.38 10.97
CA ALA A 113 7.72 15.46 10.45
C ALA A 113 6.95 16.79 10.35
N ILE A 114 5.70 16.75 9.91
CA ILE A 114 4.83 17.92 9.75
C ILE A 114 4.45 18.56 11.10
N TRP A 115 4.46 17.78 12.20
CA TRP A 115 4.11 18.28 13.54
C TRP A 115 5.27 18.87 14.34
N GLU A 116 6.43 19.08 13.71
CA GLU A 116 7.63 19.67 14.32
C GLU A 116 7.99 19.05 15.67
N LEU A 117 7.78 17.73 15.82
CA LEU A 117 8.11 16.99 17.03
C LEU A 117 7.49 17.53 18.35
N ARG A 118 6.24 18.03 18.35
CA ARG A 118 5.52 18.22 19.63
C ARG A 118 5.33 16.86 20.33
N ARG A 119 6.30 16.54 21.21
CA ARG A 119 6.55 15.19 21.73
C ARG A 119 5.32 14.52 22.31
N ARG A 120 4.44 15.25 23.01
CA ARG A 120 3.23 14.69 23.62
C ARG A 120 2.24 14.16 22.58
N VAL A 121 1.98 14.95 21.54
CA VAL A 121 0.98 14.61 20.51
C VAL A 121 1.48 13.44 19.65
N ILE A 122 2.75 13.48 19.26
CA ILE A 122 3.38 12.37 18.52
C ILE A 122 3.47 11.12 19.37
N ALA A 123 3.81 11.22 20.66
CA ALA A 123 3.82 10.06 21.55
C ALA A 123 2.43 9.41 21.64
N MET A 124 1.35 10.20 21.78
CA MET A 124 0.00 9.67 21.78
C MET A 124 -0.34 8.95 20.47
N LEU A 125 0.00 9.54 19.31
CA LEU A 125 -0.23 8.92 18.00
C LEU A 125 0.56 7.61 17.84
N VAL A 126 1.84 7.62 18.17
CA VAL A 126 2.72 6.44 18.05
C VAL A 126 2.30 5.32 19.01
N ILE A 127 1.91 5.65 20.24
CA ILE A 127 1.41 4.65 21.21
C ILE A 127 0.09 4.05 20.72
N SER A 128 -0.85 4.88 20.26
CA SER A 128 -2.14 4.43 19.72
C SER A 128 -1.96 3.50 18.51
N LEU A 129 -1.14 3.91 17.54
CA LEU A 129 -0.85 3.10 16.37
C LEU A 129 -0.09 1.83 16.73
N GLY A 130 0.87 1.91 17.66
CA GLY A 130 1.63 0.77 18.16
C GLY A 130 0.70 -0.28 18.78
N LEU A 131 -0.30 0.13 19.57
CA LEU A 131 -1.28 -0.78 20.14
C LEU A 131 -2.12 -1.47 19.05
N LEU A 132 -2.63 -0.72 18.07
CA LEU A 132 -3.35 -1.32 16.93
C LEU A 132 -2.48 -2.30 16.16
N TYR A 133 -1.18 -2.02 16.03
CA TYR A 133 -0.25 -2.85 15.30
C TYR A 133 0.05 -4.16 16.04
N LEU A 134 0.15 -4.11 17.38
CA LEU A 134 0.24 -5.30 18.21
C LEU A 134 -1.01 -6.18 18.05
N VAL A 135 -2.20 -5.58 18.06
CA VAL A 135 -3.46 -6.32 17.81
C VAL A 135 -3.45 -6.96 16.42
N ALA A 136 -3.03 -6.24 15.38
CA ALA A 136 -2.92 -6.80 14.03
C ALA A 136 -1.95 -7.99 13.97
N ILE A 137 -0.78 -7.89 14.60
CA ILE A 137 0.19 -9.00 14.70
C ILE A 137 -0.43 -10.19 15.42
N HIS A 138 -1.12 -9.98 16.55
CA HIS A 138 -1.77 -11.06 17.28
C HIS A 138 -2.81 -11.80 16.43
N VAL A 139 -3.61 -11.06 15.65
CA VAL A 139 -4.60 -11.65 14.72
C VAL A 139 -3.91 -12.43 13.60
N VAL A 140 -2.84 -11.90 12.99
CA VAL A 140 -2.11 -12.62 11.93
C VAL A 140 -1.45 -13.89 12.47
N LEU A 141 -0.87 -13.83 13.68
CA LEU A 141 -0.24 -14.99 14.31
C LEU A 141 -1.26 -16.05 14.74
N SER A 142 -2.47 -15.68 15.17
CA SER A 142 -3.50 -16.67 15.50
C SER A 142 -3.94 -17.47 14.27
N ILE A 143 -4.04 -16.82 13.11
CA ILE A 143 -4.35 -17.49 11.83
C ILE A 143 -3.28 -18.50 11.44
N SER A 144 -2.01 -18.13 11.60
CA SER A 144 -0.91 -19.04 11.28
C SER A 144 -0.89 -20.31 12.14
N ARG A 145 -1.60 -20.29 13.28
CA ARG A 145 -1.72 -21.40 14.21
C ARG A 145 -3.05 -22.17 14.09
N SER A 146 -4.07 -21.59 13.46
CA SER A 146 -5.35 -22.27 13.23
C SER A 146 -5.27 -23.24 12.05
N ALA A 147 -6.35 -24.01 11.82
CA ALA A 147 -6.46 -24.88 10.65
C ALA A 147 -6.17 -24.10 9.36
N ALA A 148 -5.41 -24.71 8.44
CA ALA A 148 -5.03 -24.08 7.19
C ALA A 148 -6.29 -23.66 6.39
N PRO A 149 -6.25 -22.52 5.67
CA PRO A 149 -7.38 -22.09 4.85
C PRO A 149 -7.74 -23.16 3.83
N GLU A 150 -9.03 -23.38 3.54
CA GLU A 150 -9.42 -24.36 2.53
C GLU A 150 -9.03 -23.85 1.13
N ILE A 151 -7.95 -24.39 0.58
CA ILE A 151 -7.48 -24.11 -0.77
C ILE A 151 -7.91 -25.26 -1.68
N THR A 152 -8.72 -24.94 -2.68
CA THR A 152 -9.24 -25.91 -3.63
C THR A 152 -8.57 -25.72 -5.00
N LYS A 153 -8.30 -26.82 -5.70
CA LYS A 153 -7.81 -26.77 -7.09
C LYS A 153 -8.88 -26.22 -8.00
N SER A 154 -8.49 -25.40 -8.97
CA SER A 154 -9.44 -24.94 -9.97
C SER A 154 -9.95 -26.12 -10.81
N PRO A 155 -11.28 -26.28 -10.97
CA PRO A 155 -11.83 -27.28 -11.88
C PRO A 155 -11.51 -26.98 -13.35
N ILE A 156 -11.05 -25.77 -13.65
CA ILE A 156 -10.74 -25.28 -15.00
C ILE A 156 -9.23 -24.93 -15.04
N PRO A 157 -8.48 -25.30 -16.11
CA PRO A 157 -7.03 -25.04 -16.20
C PRO A 157 -6.70 -23.57 -16.52
N VAL A 158 -7.36 -22.62 -15.86
CA VAL A 158 -7.16 -21.17 -16.02
C VAL A 158 -6.46 -20.53 -14.82
N THR A 159 -6.50 -21.16 -13.65
CA THR A 159 -5.72 -20.77 -12.47
C THR A 159 -5.33 -22.01 -11.69
N SER A 160 -4.23 -21.96 -10.93
CA SER A 160 -3.80 -23.12 -10.14
C SER A 160 -4.77 -23.45 -9.01
N CYS A 161 -5.14 -22.47 -8.18
CA CYS A 161 -5.93 -22.69 -6.97
C CYS A 161 -6.74 -21.46 -6.59
N PHE A 162 -7.84 -21.68 -5.87
CA PHE A 162 -8.66 -20.63 -5.28
C PHE A 162 -8.93 -20.89 -3.79
N GLU A 163 -9.17 -19.81 -3.06
CA GLU A 163 -9.36 -19.81 -1.61
C GLU A 163 -10.86 -19.76 -1.29
N THR A 164 -11.31 -20.64 -0.41
CA THR A 164 -12.68 -20.66 0.13
C THR A 164 -12.57 -20.60 1.65
N GLY A 165 -13.06 -19.52 2.29
CA GLY A 165 -13.40 -19.60 3.73
C GLY A 165 -12.75 -18.64 4.73
N ASP A 166 -11.90 -17.67 4.36
CA ASP A 166 -11.25 -16.78 5.36
C ASP A 166 -11.77 -15.32 5.42
N GLY A 167 -13.00 -15.09 4.97
CA GLY A 167 -13.57 -13.73 4.86
C GLY A 167 -13.66 -12.96 6.18
N SER A 168 -14.03 -13.66 7.28
CA SER A 168 -14.21 -13.05 8.60
C SER A 168 -12.90 -12.59 9.24
N THR A 169 -11.77 -13.21 8.92
CA THR A 169 -10.49 -12.79 9.48
C THR A 169 -9.86 -11.68 8.66
N ILE A 170 -9.97 -11.79 7.33
CA ILE A 170 -9.55 -10.76 6.39
C ILE A 170 -10.23 -9.43 6.74
N ILE A 171 -11.55 -9.42 6.98
CA ILE A 171 -12.25 -8.17 7.32
C ILE A 171 -11.74 -7.54 8.62
N ILE A 172 -11.38 -8.34 9.65
CA ILE A 172 -10.84 -7.82 10.92
C ILE A 172 -9.50 -7.12 10.69
N ILE A 173 -8.59 -7.73 9.93
CA ILE A 173 -7.28 -7.14 9.62
C ILE A 173 -7.47 -5.82 8.86
N TYR A 174 -8.37 -5.77 7.89
CA TYR A 174 -8.64 -4.56 7.13
C TYR A 174 -9.34 -3.47 7.93
N VAL A 175 -10.21 -3.81 8.88
CA VAL A 175 -10.80 -2.85 9.83
C VAL A 175 -9.72 -2.23 10.72
N ILE A 176 -8.77 -3.04 11.21
CA ILE A 176 -7.64 -2.53 12.01
C ILE A 176 -6.77 -1.58 11.16
N LEU A 177 -6.44 -1.99 9.92
CA LEU A 177 -5.69 -1.15 8.98
C LEU A 177 -6.41 0.18 8.69
N ALA A 178 -7.69 0.14 8.35
CA ALA A 178 -8.48 1.35 8.12
C ALA A 178 -8.54 2.23 9.38
N GLY A 179 -8.57 1.64 10.57
CA GLY A 179 -8.45 2.36 11.83
C GLY A 179 -7.12 3.13 11.95
N MET A 180 -6.00 2.51 11.57
CA MET A 180 -4.69 3.19 11.54
C MET A 180 -4.67 4.34 10.53
N GLU A 181 -5.15 4.09 9.31
CA GLU A 181 -5.24 5.08 8.24
C GLU A 181 -6.10 6.28 8.67
N ILE A 182 -7.26 6.03 9.28
CA ILE A 182 -8.15 7.07 9.80
C ILE A 182 -7.45 7.90 10.89
N GLN A 183 -6.72 7.27 11.80
CA GLN A 183 -5.97 8.00 12.84
C GLN A 183 -4.94 8.96 12.23
N ILE A 184 -4.13 8.47 11.29
CA ILE A 184 -3.13 9.29 10.60
C ILE A 184 -3.81 10.38 9.76
N TRP A 185 -4.90 10.03 9.08
CA TRP A 185 -5.66 10.94 8.22
C TRP A 185 -6.32 12.08 9.01
N ILE A 186 -7.01 11.78 10.11
CA ILE A 186 -7.59 12.79 11.01
C ILE A 186 -6.49 13.72 11.54
N PHE A 187 -5.36 13.14 11.93
CA PHE A 187 -4.22 13.91 12.43
C PHE A 187 -3.71 14.90 11.38
N MET A 188 -3.50 14.42 10.16
CA MET A 188 -3.07 15.22 9.02
C MET A 188 -4.09 16.29 8.60
N LEU A 189 -5.37 15.93 8.57
CA LEU A 189 -6.46 16.84 8.24
C LEU A 189 -6.57 17.96 9.28
N TYR A 190 -6.45 17.63 10.56
CA TYR A 190 -6.45 18.62 11.63
C TYR A 190 -5.33 19.65 11.44
N LYS A 191 -4.11 19.25 11.02
CA LYS A 191 -3.05 20.22 10.69
C LYS A 191 -3.40 21.08 9.51
N ALA A 192 -3.92 20.44 8.45
CA ALA A 192 -4.22 21.11 7.19
C ALA A 192 -5.19 22.26 7.45
N ILE A 193 -6.23 21.98 8.22
CA ILE A 193 -7.23 22.95 8.65
C ILE A 193 -6.60 23.97 9.61
N ALA A 194 -5.90 23.53 10.66
CA ALA A 194 -5.31 24.45 11.65
C ALA A 194 -4.30 25.43 11.05
N SER A 195 -3.46 24.98 10.10
CA SER A 195 -2.51 25.85 9.38
C SER A 195 -3.24 26.79 8.44
N TYR A 196 -4.27 26.32 7.73
CA TYR A 196 -5.10 27.18 6.88
C TYR A 196 -5.77 28.31 7.68
N TRP A 197 -6.32 28.00 8.85
CA TRP A 197 -7.03 28.96 9.70
C TRP A 197 -6.12 29.90 10.47
N ARG A 198 -4.98 29.43 10.98
CA ARG A 198 -4.14 30.21 11.91
C ARG A 198 -3.09 31.06 11.20
N GLU A 199 -2.56 30.60 10.07
CA GLU A 199 -1.35 31.17 9.47
C GLU A 199 -1.61 31.92 8.17
N GLY A 200 -2.85 32.02 7.69
CA GLY A 200 -3.25 32.88 6.56
C GLY A 200 -2.20 33.01 5.45
N THR A 201 -2.11 32.05 4.53
CA THR A 201 -1.20 32.06 3.36
C THR A 201 0.31 32.25 3.60
N HIS A 202 0.82 32.44 4.81
CA HIS A 202 2.22 32.82 5.01
C HIS A 202 3.21 31.71 4.59
N ASN A 203 2.80 30.43 4.58
CA ASN A 203 3.60 29.30 4.12
C ASN A 203 2.86 28.47 3.05
N ARG A 204 2.65 29.04 1.86
CA ARG A 204 2.01 28.34 0.71
C ARG A 204 2.64 26.98 0.42
N LEU A 205 3.95 26.84 0.62
CA LEU A 205 4.69 25.60 0.39
C LEU A 205 4.34 24.49 1.39
N LEU A 206 4.21 24.83 2.68
CA LEU A 206 3.76 23.89 3.71
C LEU A 206 2.31 23.48 3.48
N GLY A 207 1.44 24.45 3.14
CA GLY A 207 0.04 24.18 2.81
C GLY A 207 -0.12 23.25 1.61
N GLN A 208 0.65 23.48 0.53
CA GLN A 208 0.63 22.61 -0.65
C GLN A 208 1.17 21.21 -0.34
N LEU A 209 2.23 21.09 0.45
CA LEU A 209 2.78 19.79 0.84
C LEU A 209 1.78 18.98 1.67
N VAL A 210 1.12 19.62 2.64
CA VAL A 210 0.10 19.00 3.49
C VAL A 210 -1.10 18.58 2.65
N LEU A 211 -1.57 19.42 1.72
CA LEU A 211 -2.70 19.08 0.84
C LEU A 211 -2.40 17.87 -0.04
N HIS A 212 -1.25 17.84 -0.72
CA HIS A 212 -0.86 16.70 -1.55
C HIS A 212 -0.77 15.43 -0.72
N ASN A 213 -0.18 15.49 0.48
CA ASN A 213 -0.11 14.35 1.39
C ASN A 213 -1.51 13.82 1.76
N THR A 214 -2.41 14.71 2.18
CA THR A 214 -3.78 14.35 2.55
C THR A 214 -4.53 13.65 1.41
N ILE A 215 -4.35 14.09 0.16
CA ILE A 215 -4.97 13.45 -1.01
C ILE A 215 -4.48 12.00 -1.16
N PHE A 216 -3.17 11.75 -1.08
CA PHE A 216 -2.62 10.39 -1.19
C PHE A 216 -3.14 9.47 -0.07
N MET A 217 -3.22 9.97 1.17
CA MET A 217 -3.79 9.23 2.30
C MET A 217 -5.28 8.94 2.12
N THR A 218 -6.06 9.91 1.61
CA THR A 218 -7.48 9.70 1.28
C THR A 218 -7.67 8.60 0.24
N CYS A 219 -6.85 8.57 -0.82
CA CYS A 219 -6.91 7.50 -1.81
C CYS A 219 -6.60 6.12 -1.21
N GLY A 220 -5.63 6.04 -0.30
CA GLY A 220 -5.32 4.83 0.46
C GLY A 220 -6.53 4.36 1.27
N LEU A 221 -7.10 5.25 2.09
CA LEU A 221 -8.27 4.96 2.93
C LEU A 221 -9.48 4.49 2.11
N ILE A 222 -9.78 5.14 0.97
CA ILE A 222 -10.85 4.71 0.07
C ILE A 222 -10.61 3.28 -0.43
N SER A 223 -9.35 2.95 -0.77
CA SER A 223 -8.99 1.61 -1.22
C SER A 223 -9.20 0.57 -0.12
N SER A 224 -8.84 0.90 1.12
CA SER A 224 -9.05 0.03 2.30
C SER A 224 -10.54 -0.16 2.63
N LEU A 225 -11.33 0.91 2.56
CA LEU A 225 -12.78 0.83 2.71
C LEU A 225 -13.43 -0.01 1.60
N ALA A 226 -12.94 0.08 0.36
CA ALA A 226 -13.42 -0.75 -0.74
C ALA A 226 -13.21 -2.25 -0.47
N VAL A 227 -12.11 -2.62 0.18
CA VAL A 227 -11.84 -4.02 0.57
C VAL A 227 -12.78 -4.49 1.66
N ILE A 228 -13.00 -3.67 2.69
CA ILE A 228 -13.97 -3.98 3.76
C ILE A 228 -15.37 -4.15 3.16
N LEU A 229 -15.79 -3.21 2.32
CA LEU A 229 -17.11 -3.22 1.69
C LEU A 229 -17.28 -4.45 0.79
N THR A 230 -16.31 -4.74 -0.09
CA THR A 230 -16.39 -5.92 -0.97
C THR A 230 -16.38 -7.22 -0.18
N THR A 231 -15.60 -7.32 0.90
CA THR A 231 -15.60 -8.50 1.78
C THR A 231 -16.93 -8.67 2.52
N ALA A 232 -17.57 -7.57 2.93
CA ALA A 232 -18.85 -7.61 3.64
C ALA A 232 -20.03 -7.95 2.72
N LEU A 233 -20.03 -7.43 1.48
CA LEU A 233 -21.11 -7.60 0.50
C LEU A 233 -21.04 -8.94 -0.22
N PHE A 234 -19.86 -9.40 -0.60
CA PHE A 234 -19.70 -10.58 -1.43
C PHE A 234 -19.29 -11.81 -0.62
N LYS A 235 -20.28 -12.43 0.05
CA LYS A 235 -20.11 -13.68 0.83
C LYS A 235 -20.21 -14.96 0.00
N GLU A 236 -20.62 -14.84 -1.27
CA GLU A 236 -20.77 -15.97 -2.18
C GLU A 236 -19.43 -16.45 -2.74
N TYR A 237 -19.41 -17.67 -3.29
CA TYR A 237 -18.23 -18.32 -3.84
C TYR A 237 -17.50 -17.47 -4.90
N TYR A 238 -18.23 -16.78 -5.78
CA TYR A 238 -17.65 -15.84 -6.77
C TYR A 238 -17.09 -14.57 -6.13
N GLY A 239 -17.60 -14.20 -4.96
CA GLY A 239 -17.22 -13.01 -4.20
C GLY A 239 -15.77 -13.01 -3.75
N PHE A 240 -15.27 -14.16 -3.29
CA PHE A 240 -13.90 -14.31 -2.80
C PHE A 240 -12.85 -13.92 -3.86
N MET A 241 -13.12 -14.18 -5.14
CA MET A 241 -12.21 -13.85 -6.23
C MET A 241 -12.15 -12.34 -6.49
N ILE A 242 -13.30 -11.66 -6.45
CA ILE A 242 -13.39 -10.21 -6.57
C ILE A 242 -12.68 -9.56 -5.38
N VAL A 243 -12.92 -10.06 -4.16
CA VAL A 243 -12.25 -9.59 -2.94
C VAL A 243 -10.73 -9.75 -3.04
N LYS A 244 -10.24 -10.92 -3.49
CA LYS A 244 -8.80 -11.16 -3.69
C LYS A 244 -8.18 -10.16 -4.67
N PHE A 245 -8.87 -9.90 -5.78
CA PHE A 245 -8.43 -8.90 -6.75
C PHE A 245 -8.35 -7.51 -6.13
N VAL A 246 -9.42 -7.06 -5.46
CA VAL A 246 -9.47 -5.75 -4.78
C VAL A 246 -8.34 -5.61 -3.75
N ARG A 247 -8.00 -6.68 -3.02
CA ARG A 247 -6.85 -6.70 -2.10
C ARG A 247 -5.51 -6.52 -2.82
N ILE A 248 -5.26 -7.26 -3.91
CA ILE A 248 -4.03 -7.13 -4.72
C ILE A 248 -3.89 -5.69 -5.22
N TRP A 249 -4.99 -5.10 -5.71
CA TRP A 249 -5.03 -3.72 -6.15
C TRP A 249 -4.72 -2.73 -5.03
N GLN A 250 -5.35 -2.88 -3.87
CA GLN A 250 -5.13 -2.00 -2.73
C GLN A 250 -3.66 -2.01 -2.29
N VAL A 251 -3.03 -3.19 -2.17
CA VAL A 251 -1.60 -3.30 -1.80
C VAL A 251 -0.72 -2.60 -2.84
N THR A 252 -1.01 -2.80 -4.12
CA THR A 252 -0.26 -2.19 -5.23
C THR A 252 -0.42 -0.67 -5.26
N ILE A 253 -1.65 -0.17 -5.09
CA ILE A 253 -1.96 1.26 -5.03
C ILE A 253 -1.25 1.90 -3.83
N HIS A 254 -1.30 1.30 -2.64
CA HIS A 254 -0.61 1.84 -1.46
C HIS A 254 0.90 1.98 -1.70
N ALA A 255 1.54 0.91 -2.18
CA ALA A 255 2.96 0.95 -2.51
C ALA A 255 3.28 2.04 -3.56
N PHE A 256 2.42 2.16 -4.58
CA PHE A 256 2.58 3.16 -5.64
C PHE A 256 2.43 4.60 -5.14
N LEU A 257 1.36 4.90 -4.39
CA LEU A 257 1.11 6.23 -3.83
C LEU A 257 2.27 6.65 -2.93
N VAL A 258 2.69 5.77 -2.01
CA VAL A 258 3.77 6.02 -1.06
C VAL A 258 5.11 6.24 -1.74
N THR A 259 5.44 5.44 -2.77
CA THR A 259 6.70 5.56 -3.50
C THR A 259 6.75 6.84 -4.34
N ARG A 260 5.67 7.17 -5.06
CA ARG A 260 5.58 8.44 -5.81
C ARG A 260 5.69 9.65 -4.90
N MET A 261 4.97 9.61 -3.80
CA MET A 261 4.98 10.67 -2.81
C MET A 261 6.37 10.89 -2.20
N SER A 262 7.09 9.81 -1.88
CA SER A 262 8.48 9.83 -1.37
C SER A 262 9.46 10.47 -2.32
N ARG A 263 9.39 10.10 -3.60
CA ARG A 263 10.24 10.72 -4.64
C ARG A 263 9.88 12.17 -4.90
N GLY A 264 8.59 12.50 -4.95
CA GLY A 264 8.13 13.88 -5.19
C GLY A 264 8.66 14.84 -4.13
N LEU A 265 8.61 14.44 -2.85
CA LEU A 265 9.16 15.24 -1.76
C LEU A 265 10.68 15.43 -1.89
N TRP A 266 11.42 14.36 -2.22
CA TRP A 266 12.86 14.45 -2.39
C TRP A 266 13.27 15.37 -3.55
N LYS A 267 12.55 15.34 -4.68
CA LYS A 267 12.81 16.25 -5.80
C LYS A 267 12.62 17.71 -5.38
N VAL A 268 11.58 18.02 -4.61
CA VAL A 268 11.33 19.37 -4.09
C VAL A 268 12.43 19.80 -3.12
N ASP A 269 12.89 18.90 -2.23
CA ASP A 269 13.99 19.17 -1.29
C ASP A 269 15.30 19.46 -2.02
N GLN A 270 15.61 18.69 -3.07
CA GLN A 270 16.79 18.89 -3.88
C GLN A 270 16.74 20.22 -4.67
N GLN A 271 15.59 20.56 -5.25
CA GLN A 271 15.39 21.85 -5.91
C GLN A 271 15.61 23.01 -4.94
N ARG A 272 15.08 22.91 -3.72
CA ARG A 272 15.27 23.93 -2.69
C ARG A 272 16.74 24.09 -2.31
N ALA A 273 17.44 22.98 -2.06
CA ALA A 273 18.88 23.01 -1.74
C ALA A 273 19.70 23.65 -2.87
N SER A 274 19.35 23.40 -4.14
CA SER A 274 20.01 24.03 -5.28
C SER A 274 19.78 25.55 -5.36
N LEU A 275 18.55 26.01 -5.08
CA LEU A 275 18.22 27.45 -5.04
C LEU A 275 18.94 28.17 -3.90
N GLU A 276 19.03 27.55 -2.73
CA GLU A 276 19.77 28.10 -1.57
C GLU A 276 21.28 28.21 -1.87
N SER A 277 21.85 27.25 -2.61
CA SER A 277 23.23 27.34 -3.07
C SER A 277 23.45 28.50 -4.05
N LEU A 278 22.54 28.72 -5.01
CA LEU A 278 22.63 29.85 -5.94
C LEU A 278 22.54 31.21 -5.24
N HIS A 279 21.64 31.33 -4.26
CA HIS A 279 21.50 32.56 -3.46
C HIS A 279 22.70 32.85 -2.57
N THR A 280 23.45 31.83 -2.12
CA THR A 280 24.68 32.02 -1.32
C THR A 280 25.90 32.36 -2.18
N PHE A 281 25.88 32.07 -3.48
CA PHE A 281 26.89 32.56 -4.44
C PHE A 281 26.60 33.98 -4.97
N SER A 282 25.34 34.42 -4.95
CA SER A 282 24.94 35.78 -5.39
C SER A 282 25.29 36.98 -4.48
N PRO A 283 25.60 36.89 -3.16
CA PRO A 283 25.85 38.07 -2.33
C PRO A 283 27.25 38.67 -2.55
N GLU A 284 28.20 37.90 -3.10
CA GLU A 284 29.58 38.36 -3.33
C GLU A 284 29.76 39.09 -4.67
N ALA A 285 28.80 39.01 -5.59
CA ALA A 285 28.88 39.68 -6.90
C ALA A 285 28.31 41.11 -6.91
N LEU A 286 27.66 41.56 -5.82
CA LEU A 286 27.04 42.90 -5.72
C LEU A 286 27.79 43.87 -4.80
N THR A 287 28.99 43.51 -4.33
CA THR A 287 29.91 44.39 -3.59
C THR A 287 31.16 44.80 -4.38
N GLN A 288 31.18 44.51 -5.69
CA GLN A 288 32.20 45.02 -6.62
C GLN A 288 31.56 45.71 -7.85
N VAL A 289 30.83 46.80 -7.61
CA VAL A 289 30.65 47.89 -8.59
C VAL A 289 30.65 49.21 -7.84
#